data_AF-A0A923SH88-F1
#
_entry.id   AF-A0A923SH88-F1
#
_cell.length_a   1.000
_cell.length_b   1.000
_cell.length_c   1.000
_cell.angle_alpha   90.00
_cell.angle_beta   90.00
_cell.angle_gamma   90.00
#
_symmetry.space_group_name_H-M   'P 1'
#
loop_
_entity.id
_entity.type
_entity.pdbx_description
1 polymer ?
#
loop_
_entity_poly.entity_id
_entity_poly.type
_entity_poly.pdbx_seq_one_letter_code
_entity_poly.pdbx_strand_id
1 'polypeptide(L)'
;MKQKYALALAVSLPMAALSLTLQAQNQKIAAPAQEHILVTADSEEGGENKKETLSGINLKPAAKGTFQLDFAQELDENATLQVKNHAGKTVFTKPVSIADKKNAWSYNVGKLRPDTYLVEVKTSNTTYWTKFKIGN
;
A
#
# COMPACT_ATOMS: atom_id res chain seq x y z
N MET A 1 22.53 -46.49 -49.13
CA MET A 1 22.36 -45.86 -50.46
C MET A 1 22.34 -44.34 -50.30
N LYS A 2 22.68 -43.65 -51.38
CA LYS A 2 23.14 -42.26 -51.49
C LYS A 2 21.98 -41.26 -51.69
N GLN A 3 22.35 -39.97 -51.72
CA GLN A 3 21.65 -38.77 -52.26
C GLN A 3 21.00 -37.90 -51.17
N LYS A 4 21.49 -36.73 -50.76
CA LYS A 4 22.10 -35.51 -51.37
C LYS A 4 21.09 -34.54 -52.03
N TYR A 5 21.14 -33.31 -51.48
CA TYR A 5 20.80 -31.97 -52.02
C TYR A 5 19.34 -31.48 -51.99
N ALA A 6 19.12 -30.35 -51.32
CA ALA A 6 18.47 -29.18 -51.92
C ALA A 6 18.86 -27.93 -51.12
N LEU A 7 19.57 -27.01 -51.79
CA LEU A 7 19.76 -25.63 -51.37
C LEU A 7 18.40 -24.91 -51.38
N ALA A 8 18.09 -24.15 -50.33
CA ALA A 8 17.10 -23.08 -50.40
C ALA A 8 17.80 -21.77 -50.04
N LEU A 9 17.90 -20.87 -51.03
CA LEU A 9 18.32 -19.48 -50.85
C LEU A 9 17.29 -18.77 -49.97
N ALA A 10 17.67 -18.35 -48.78
CA ALA A 10 16.91 -17.40 -47.98
C ALA A 10 17.58 -16.01 -48.10
N VAL A 11 16.98 -15.16 -48.92
CA VAL A 11 17.29 -13.73 -48.99
C VAL A 11 16.79 -13.09 -47.69
N SER A 12 17.71 -12.65 -46.81
CA SER A 12 17.35 -11.85 -45.65
C SER A 12 17.71 -10.39 -45.90
N LEU A 13 16.68 -9.54 -45.90
CA LEU A 13 16.77 -8.09 -45.93
C LEU A 13 17.54 -7.57 -44.70
N PRO A 14 18.48 -6.62 -44.85
CA PRO A 14 18.91 -5.80 -43.72
C PRO A 14 17.84 -4.74 -43.43
N MET A 15 17.06 -4.92 -42.35
CA MET A 15 16.26 -3.83 -41.80
C MET A 15 17.22 -2.79 -41.20
N ALA A 16 17.28 -1.62 -41.85
CA ALA A 16 17.96 -0.45 -41.33
C ALA A 16 17.26 0.04 -40.05
N ALA A 17 17.98 0.03 -38.94
CA ALA A 17 17.55 0.63 -37.68
C ALA A 17 17.77 2.15 -37.74
N LEU A 18 16.72 2.91 -38.07
CA LEU A 18 16.66 4.34 -37.72
C LEU A 18 16.16 4.46 -36.28
N SER A 19 17.07 4.68 -35.34
CA SER A 19 16.74 5.13 -33.99
C SER A 19 16.46 6.65 -34.03
N LEU A 20 15.18 7.01 -34.18
CA LEU A 20 14.72 8.37 -33.89
C LEU A 20 14.73 8.55 -32.37
N THR A 21 15.65 9.37 -31.87
CA THR A 21 15.64 9.83 -30.48
C THR A 21 14.51 10.85 -30.33
N LEU A 22 13.41 10.47 -29.67
CA LEU A 22 12.44 11.43 -29.18
C LEU A 22 13.11 12.25 -28.07
N GLN A 23 13.38 13.53 -28.35
CA GLN A 23 13.60 14.51 -27.29
C GLN A 23 12.25 14.80 -26.62
N ALA A 24 11.93 14.02 -25.59
CA ALA A 24 10.88 14.38 -24.65
C ALA A 24 11.22 15.75 -24.06
N GLN A 25 10.34 16.73 -24.29
CA GLN A 25 10.38 18.02 -23.63
C GLN A 25 10.31 17.77 -22.12
N ASN A 26 11.41 17.99 -21.42
CA ASN A 26 11.48 17.95 -19.98
C ASN A 26 10.79 19.22 -19.44
N GLN A 27 9.46 19.28 -19.54
CA GLN A 27 8.68 20.13 -18.66
C GLN A 27 8.78 19.53 -17.28
N LYS A 28 9.70 20.09 -16.50
CA LYS A 28 9.83 19.89 -15.07
C LYS A 28 8.54 20.40 -14.41
N ILE A 29 7.49 19.58 -14.44
CA ILE A 29 6.38 19.69 -13.51
C ILE A 29 7.00 19.35 -12.18
N ALA A 30 7.20 20.37 -11.35
CA ALA A 30 7.55 20.19 -9.96
C ALA A 30 6.50 19.25 -9.37
N ALA A 31 6.91 18.03 -9.03
CA ALA A 31 6.12 17.20 -8.15
C ALA A 31 5.83 18.06 -6.92
N PRO A 32 4.56 18.20 -6.47
CA PRO A 32 4.34 18.76 -5.15
C PRO A 32 5.17 17.88 -4.22
N ALA A 33 6.13 18.50 -3.53
CA ALA A 33 6.78 17.86 -2.41
C ALA A 33 5.66 17.53 -1.44
N GLN A 34 5.19 16.28 -1.50
CA GLN A 34 4.40 15.72 -0.44
C GLN A 34 5.38 15.66 0.73
N GLU A 35 5.41 16.73 1.51
CA GLU A 35 5.90 16.67 2.88
C GLU A 35 5.06 15.59 3.54
N HIS A 36 5.62 14.38 3.58
CA HIS A 36 5.12 13.34 4.45
C HIS A 36 5.34 13.89 5.87
N ILE A 37 4.33 14.57 6.41
CA ILE A 37 4.28 14.90 7.82
C ILE A 37 4.27 13.56 8.54
N LEU A 38 5.45 13.12 8.97
CA LEU A 38 5.59 12.06 9.96
C LEU A 38 5.00 12.63 11.25
N VAL A 39 3.71 12.39 11.46
CA VAL A 39 3.15 12.41 12.81
C VAL A 39 3.76 11.21 13.52
N THR A 40 4.92 11.42 14.14
CA THR A 40 5.40 10.53 15.19
C THR A 40 4.35 10.62 16.30
N ALA A 41 3.52 9.58 16.41
CA ALA A 41 2.75 9.36 17.62
C ALA A 41 3.78 9.05 18.70
N ASP A 42 4.24 10.09 19.39
CA ASP A 42 5.02 9.96 20.59
C ASP A 42 4.20 9.12 21.56
N SER A 43 4.76 7.98 21.93
CA SER A 43 4.20 7.04 22.89
C SER A 43 4.27 7.69 24.27
N GLU A 44 3.35 8.59 24.56
CA GLU A 44 3.13 9.08 25.92
C GLU A 44 2.39 8.00 26.71
N GLU A 45 3.07 7.52 27.74
CA GLU A 45 2.53 6.71 28.84
C GLU A 45 1.17 7.24 29.32
N GLY A 46 0.22 6.33 29.49
CA GLY A 46 -0.86 6.49 30.47
C GLY A 46 -1.83 7.65 30.23
N GLY A 47 -2.77 7.48 29.29
CA GLY A 47 -3.98 8.29 29.27
C GLY A 47 -4.83 8.01 28.04
N GLU A 48 -6.11 7.75 28.24
CA GLU A 48 -7.13 7.50 27.21
C GLU A 48 -7.44 8.73 26.34
N ASN A 49 -6.42 9.48 25.93
CA ASN A 49 -6.54 10.58 25.01
C ASN A 49 -6.59 10.00 23.60
N LYS A 50 -7.81 9.70 23.15
CA LYS A 50 -8.14 9.32 21.77
C LYS A 50 -7.81 10.49 20.83
N LYS A 51 -6.53 10.72 20.55
CA LYS A 51 -6.07 11.68 19.52
C LYS A 51 -6.65 11.20 18.19
N GLU A 52 -7.67 11.89 17.68
CA GLU A 52 -8.24 11.59 16.37
C GLU A 52 -7.15 11.82 15.31
N THR A 53 -6.79 10.75 14.60
CA THR A 53 -5.81 10.82 13.52
C THR A 53 -6.51 11.33 12.26
N LEU A 54 -5.81 12.11 11.44
CA LEU A 54 -6.38 12.63 10.17
C LEU A 54 -6.84 11.50 9.23
N SER A 55 -6.28 10.29 9.36
CA SER A 55 -6.68 9.11 8.59
C SER A 55 -7.86 8.34 9.20
N GLY A 56 -8.29 8.68 10.43
CA GLY A 56 -9.31 7.93 11.16
C GLY A 56 -8.88 6.51 11.54
N ILE A 57 -7.61 6.14 11.32
CA ILE A 57 -7.05 4.82 11.63
C ILE A 57 -6.42 4.89 13.01
N ASN A 58 -6.86 4.02 13.90
CA ASN A 58 -6.32 3.86 15.24
C ASN A 58 -6.00 2.39 15.53
N LEU A 59 -4.88 2.13 16.20
CA LEU A 59 -4.46 0.80 16.61
C LEU A 59 -4.22 0.79 18.12
N LYS A 60 -4.94 -0.06 18.83
CA LYS A 60 -4.87 -0.16 20.30
C LYS A 60 -4.57 -1.58 20.75
N PRO A 61 -3.81 -1.77 21.85
CA PRO A 61 -3.67 -3.07 22.48
C PRO A 61 -5.03 -3.64 22.90
N ALA A 62 -5.16 -4.96 22.82
CA ALA A 62 -6.32 -5.73 23.25
C ALA A 62 -5.84 -6.91 24.14
N ALA A 63 -6.79 -7.69 24.66
CA ALA A 63 -6.49 -8.79 25.57
C ALA A 63 -5.48 -9.78 24.96
N LYS A 64 -4.65 -10.38 25.82
CA LYS A 64 -3.69 -11.45 25.46
C LYS A 64 -2.63 -11.04 24.42
N GLY A 65 -2.23 -9.76 24.41
CA GLY A 65 -1.20 -9.23 23.51
C GLY A 65 -1.65 -9.16 22.05
N THR A 66 -2.96 -9.08 21.82
CA THR A 66 -3.51 -8.83 20.48
C THR A 66 -3.72 -7.34 20.28
N PHE A 67 -4.02 -6.92 19.06
CA PHE A 67 -4.32 -5.54 18.74
C PHE A 67 -5.69 -5.41 18.08
N GLN A 68 -6.37 -4.33 18.41
CA GLN A 68 -7.62 -3.91 17.80
C GLN A 68 -7.34 -2.71 16.90
N LEU A 69 -7.80 -2.79 15.66
CA LEU A 69 -7.71 -1.73 14.67
C LEU A 69 -9.10 -1.14 14.46
N ASP A 70 -9.24 0.15 14.72
CA ASP A 70 -10.44 0.93 14.45
C ASP A 70 -10.18 1.83 13.24
N PHE A 71 -11.16 1.91 12.35
CA PHE A 71 -11.16 2.82 11.20
C PHE A 71 -12.44 3.63 11.21
N ALA A 72 -12.32 4.95 11.28
CA ALA A 72 -13.42 5.90 11.34
C ALA A 72 -13.26 6.99 10.27
N GLN A 73 -13.82 6.74 9.09
CA GLN A 73 -13.92 7.68 7.96
C GLN A 73 -15.19 7.34 7.20
N GLU A 74 -15.85 8.34 6.61
CA GLU A 74 -16.94 8.08 5.69
C GLU A 74 -16.40 7.50 4.37
N LEU A 75 -16.95 6.35 3.95
CA LEU A 75 -16.63 5.74 2.68
C LEU A 75 -17.87 5.71 1.77
N ASP A 76 -17.68 6.17 0.55
CA ASP A 76 -18.69 6.10 -0.52
C ASP A 76 -18.65 4.77 -1.29
N GLU A 77 -17.60 3.97 -1.10
CA GLU A 77 -17.42 2.67 -1.74
C GLU A 77 -16.74 1.65 -0.82
N ASN A 78 -16.83 0.37 -1.21
CA ASN A 78 -16.11 -0.69 -0.50
C ASN A 78 -14.59 -0.47 -0.59
N ALA A 79 -13.88 -0.83 0.46
CA ALA A 79 -12.43 -0.70 0.52
C ALA A 79 -11.75 -2.01 0.94
N THR A 80 -10.42 -2.03 0.85
CA THR A 80 -9.58 -3.12 1.37
C THR A 80 -8.65 -2.57 2.44
N LEU A 81 -8.76 -3.13 3.65
CA LEU A 81 -7.82 -2.90 4.75
C LEU A 81 -6.62 -3.84 4.62
N GLN A 82 -5.41 -3.29 4.64
CA GLN A 82 -4.15 -4.03 4.68
C GLN A 82 -3.29 -3.54 5.84
N VAL A 83 -2.65 -4.47 6.54
CA VAL A 83 -1.56 -4.18 7.48
C VAL A 83 -0.31 -4.84 6.95
N LYS A 84 0.75 -4.05 6.78
CA LYS A 84 2.05 -4.48 6.29
C LYS A 84 3.11 -4.23 7.34
N ASN A 85 4.06 -5.14 7.47
CA ASN A 85 5.23 -4.93 8.33
C ASN A 85 6.26 -4.02 7.64
N HIS A 86 7.39 -3.75 8.29
CA HIS A 86 8.43 -2.87 7.74
C HIS A 86 9.03 -3.41 6.42
N ALA A 87 9.06 -4.73 6.25
CA ALA A 87 9.49 -5.38 5.00
C ALA A 87 8.45 -5.30 3.87
N GLY A 88 7.32 -4.61 4.08
CA GLY A 88 6.24 -4.49 3.10
C GLY A 88 5.36 -5.76 2.96
N LYS A 89 5.60 -6.79 3.78
CA LYS A 89 4.81 -8.02 3.77
C LYS A 89 3.46 -7.78 4.44
N THR A 90 2.38 -8.08 3.73
CA THR A 90 1.02 -8.07 4.30
C THR A 90 0.90 -9.14 5.37
N VAL A 91 0.59 -8.72 6.60
CA VAL A 91 0.35 -9.59 7.76
C VAL A 91 -1.13 -9.70 8.11
N PHE A 92 -1.96 -8.78 7.62
CA PHE A 92 -3.40 -8.79 7.79
C PHE A 92 -4.09 -8.16 6.57
N THR A 93 -5.21 -8.74 6.14
CA THR A 93 -6.06 -8.19 5.08
C THR A 93 -7.52 -8.47 5.36
N LYS A 94 -8.39 -7.48 5.15
CA LYS A 94 -9.85 -7.63 5.28
C LYS A 94 -10.59 -6.70 4.30
N PRO A 95 -11.76 -7.13 3.78
CA PRO A 95 -12.66 -6.22 3.12
C PRO A 95 -13.30 -5.26 4.13
N VAL A 96 -13.50 -4.01 3.70
CA VAL A 96 -14.26 -2.98 4.40
C VAL A 96 -15.52 -2.75 3.58
N SER A 97 -16.64 -3.29 4.06
CA SER A 97 -17.91 -3.17 3.35
C SER A 97 -18.73 -2.00 3.88
N ILE A 98 -19.32 -1.24 2.96
CA ILE A 98 -20.23 -0.13 3.28
C ILE A 98 -21.71 -0.53 3.35
N ALA A 99 -22.02 -1.83 3.20
CA ALA A 99 -23.39 -2.34 3.14
C ALA A 99 -24.16 -2.12 4.46
N ASP A 100 -23.52 -2.41 5.60
CA ASP A 100 -24.15 -2.31 6.93
C ASP A 100 -23.89 -0.97 7.62
N LYS A 101 -22.75 -0.33 7.32
CA LYS A 101 -22.29 0.91 7.95
C LYS A 101 -21.25 1.60 7.06
N LYS A 102 -21.24 2.93 7.07
CA LYS A 102 -20.43 3.74 6.14
C LYS A 102 -19.28 4.50 6.77
N ASN A 103 -19.17 4.51 8.10
CA ASN A 103 -18.31 5.44 8.80
C ASN A 103 -17.39 4.82 9.87
N ALA A 104 -17.62 3.58 10.28
CA ALA A 104 -16.86 2.99 11.38
C ALA A 104 -16.71 1.46 11.28
N TRP A 105 -15.47 0.98 11.32
CA TRP A 105 -15.14 -0.44 11.31
C TRP A 105 -14.11 -0.76 12.38
N SER A 106 -14.13 -2.00 12.86
CA SER A 106 -13.27 -2.46 13.95
C SER A 106 -12.87 -3.89 13.68
N TYR A 107 -11.56 -4.17 13.73
CA TYR A 107 -10.97 -5.46 13.40
C TYR A 107 -9.96 -5.90 14.45
N ASN A 108 -10.09 -7.13 14.93
CA ASN A 108 -9.01 -7.76 15.69
C ASN A 108 -7.94 -8.22 14.70
N VAL A 109 -6.75 -7.61 14.76
CA VAL A 109 -5.64 -7.92 13.85
C VAL A 109 -4.72 -9.01 14.40
N GLY A 110 -5.05 -9.57 15.56
CA GLY A 110 -4.28 -10.61 16.22
C GLY A 110 -3.02 -10.08 16.88
N LYS A 111 -2.05 -10.98 17.09
CA LYS A 111 -0.75 -10.62 17.66
C LYS A 111 0.14 -10.02 16.58
N LEU A 112 0.71 -8.86 16.88
CA LEU A 112 1.73 -8.22 16.07
C LEU A 112 3.07 -8.34 16.81
N ARG A 113 4.15 -8.57 16.06
CA ARG A 113 5.49 -8.60 16.64
C ARG A 113 5.98 -7.15 16.83
N PRO A 114 6.96 -6.92 17.71
CA PRO A 114 7.67 -5.65 17.78
C PRO A 114 8.26 -5.30 16.40
N ASP A 115 7.70 -4.28 15.75
CA ASP A 115 8.05 -3.82 14.39
C ASP A 115 7.34 -2.48 14.10
N THR A 116 7.63 -1.89 12.94
CA THR A 116 6.83 -0.81 12.36
C THR A 116 5.85 -1.38 11.35
N TYR A 117 4.58 -0.99 11.47
CA TYR A 117 3.50 -1.42 10.60
C TYR A 117 2.89 -0.25 9.84
N LEU A 118 2.68 -0.45 8.54
CA LEU A 118 1.88 0.43 7.69
C LEU A 118 0.47 -0.15 7.60
N VAL A 119 -0.53 0.63 8.02
CA VAL A 119 -1.94 0.33 7.80
C VAL A 119 -2.43 1.14 6.63
N GLU A 120 -3.11 0.48 5.69
CA GLU A 120 -3.72 1.12 4.52
C GLU A 120 -5.18 0.67 4.41
N VAL A 121 -6.10 1.61 4.21
CA VAL A 121 -7.47 1.33 3.76
C VAL A 121 -7.61 1.92 2.36
N LYS A 122 -7.80 1.04 1.37
CA LYS A 122 -7.73 1.37 -0.06
C LYS A 122 -9.09 1.26 -0.71
N THR A 123 -9.58 2.38 -1.21
CA THR A 123 -10.70 2.44 -2.16
C THR A 123 -10.13 2.46 -3.60
N SER A 124 -10.97 2.72 -4.61
CA SER A 124 -10.51 2.83 -5.99
C SER A 124 -9.64 4.06 -6.23
N ASN A 125 -9.90 5.15 -5.51
CA ASN A 125 -9.31 6.46 -5.73
C ASN A 125 -8.51 7.02 -4.55
N THR A 126 -8.71 6.47 -3.35
CA THR A 126 -8.20 7.03 -2.09
C THR A 126 -7.54 5.94 -1.26
N THR A 127 -6.40 6.28 -0.65
CA THR A 127 -5.75 5.42 0.34
C THR A 127 -5.61 6.20 1.63
N TYR A 128 -6.38 5.79 2.64
CA TYR A 128 -6.17 6.23 4.00
C TYR A 128 -5.03 5.41 4.59
N TRP A 129 -4.04 6.06 5.18
CA TRP A 129 -2.91 5.33 5.74
C TRP A 129 -2.40 5.95 7.04
N THR A 130 -1.74 5.12 7.83
CA THR A 130 -0.97 5.55 8.99
C THR A 130 0.11 4.52 9.30
N LYS A 131 1.15 4.92 10.03
CA LYS A 131 2.22 4.03 10.48
C LYS A 131 2.18 3.92 12.00
N PHE A 132 2.29 2.70 12.51
CA PHE A 132 2.40 2.43 13.93
C PHE A 132 3.72 1.76 14.23
N LYS A 133 4.35 2.15 15.35
CA LYS A 133 5.51 1.46 15.89
C LYS A 133 5.05 0.63 17.09
N ILE A 134 5.32 -0.67 17.06
CA ILE A 134 5.06 -1.58 18.17
C ILE A 134 6.40 -1.89 18.84
N GLY A 135 6.52 -1.51 20.10
CA GLY A 135 7.68 -1.77 20.94
C GLY A 135 7.68 -3.16 21.56
N ASN A 136 8.79 -3.49 22.24
CA ASN A 136 8.89 -4.65 23.14
C ASN A 136 8.21 -4.35 24.49
#